data_AF-A0A151B3Z4-F1
#
_entry.id   AF-A0A151B3Z4-F1
#
_cell.length_a   1.000
_cell.length_b   1.000
_cell.length_c   1.000
_cell.angle_alpha   90.00
_cell.angle_beta   90.00
_cell.angle_gamma   90.00
#
_symmetry.space_group_name_H-M   'P 1'
#
loop_
_entity.id
_entity.type
_entity.pdbx_description
1 polymer ?
#
loop_
_entity_poly.entity_id
_entity_poly.type
_entity_poly.pdbx_seq_one_letter_code
_entity_poly.pdbx_strand_id
1 'polypeptide(L)'
;MKKSYAKIIVQGSPISKSNFKLFNMQGRAILPYNSGKYHDRYALYEEEIAFCAKSQNPDTLIDESIIAVLKVYYKSMKRHPDTNNITKSIFDGIEKSGIIVNDAQIRKLIIEEFYDKENPRFELELFGESIYYIDYNVKKRETEESPIVYSPPPNKKNLSYNSHKKNINIPTNDFASSKNTLCSICGKKIRKEDCISANKGKTVICKNCFQKLYK
;
A
#
# COMPACT_ATOMS: atom_id res chain seq x y z
N MET A 1 -18.42 -33.06 -15.62
CA MET A 1 -16.97 -33.07 -15.30
C MET A 1 -16.74 -32.03 -14.23
N LYS A 2 -16.06 -32.36 -13.12
CA LYS A 2 -15.68 -31.36 -12.11
C LYS A 2 -14.69 -30.38 -12.76
N LYS A 3 -14.98 -29.08 -12.68
CA LYS A 3 -14.06 -28.05 -13.14
C LYS A 3 -13.02 -27.82 -12.04
N SER A 4 -11.80 -28.30 -12.24
CA SER A 4 -10.66 -28.06 -11.34
C SER A 4 -9.86 -26.82 -11.73
N TYR A 5 -10.48 -25.89 -12.48
CA TYR A 5 -9.84 -24.65 -12.91
C TYR A 5 -10.88 -23.53 -12.96
N ALA A 6 -10.50 -22.35 -12.46
CA ALA A 6 -11.28 -21.13 -12.58
C ALA A 6 -10.37 -19.94 -12.87
N LYS A 7 -10.81 -19.06 -13.76
CA LYS A 7 -10.14 -17.78 -14.05
C LYS A 7 -11.09 -16.63 -13.75
N ILE A 8 -10.65 -15.71 -12.91
CA ILE A 8 -11.43 -14.56 -12.46
C ILE A 8 -10.66 -13.30 -12.82
N ILE A 9 -11.33 -12.37 -13.49
CA ILE A 9 -10.80 -11.05 -13.82
C ILE A 9 -11.73 -10.00 -13.22
N VAL A 10 -11.20 -9.13 -12.36
CA VAL A 10 -11.97 -8.03 -11.78
C VAL A 10 -11.29 -6.72 -12.10
N GLN A 11 -12.07 -5.79 -12.65
CA GLN A 11 -11.59 -4.48 -13.03
C GLN A 11 -11.39 -3.58 -11.81
N GLY A 12 -10.49 -2.61 -11.93
CA GLY A 12 -10.15 -1.68 -10.88
C GLY A 12 -8.90 -2.07 -10.08
N SER A 13 -8.33 -1.09 -9.39
CA SER A 13 -7.20 -1.34 -8.51
C SER A 13 -7.68 -2.05 -7.24
N PRO A 14 -7.06 -3.18 -6.86
CA PRO A 14 -7.51 -3.91 -5.70
C PRO A 14 -7.34 -3.14 -4.40
N ILE A 15 -8.25 -3.38 -3.46
CA ILE A 15 -8.33 -2.67 -2.19
C ILE A 15 -7.77 -3.57 -1.08
N SER A 16 -6.73 -3.10 -0.39
CA SER A 16 -6.20 -3.78 0.81
C SER A 16 -7.17 -3.63 1.98
N LYS A 17 -7.61 -4.74 2.58
CA LYS A 17 -8.37 -4.72 3.84
C LYS A 17 -7.41 -4.41 4.99
N SER A 18 -7.45 -3.19 5.50
CA SER A 18 -6.89 -2.94 6.83
C SER A 18 -7.87 -3.50 7.86
N ASN A 19 -7.39 -4.15 8.92
CA ASN A 19 -8.23 -4.65 10.01
C ASN A 19 -8.81 -3.46 10.82
N PHE A 20 -9.66 -2.64 10.20
CA PHE A 20 -10.34 -1.54 10.86
C PHE A 20 -11.52 -2.12 11.64
N LYS A 21 -11.29 -2.40 12.91
CA LYS A 21 -12.35 -2.77 13.86
C LYS A 21 -12.85 -1.48 14.50
N LEU A 22 -14.15 -1.20 14.38
CA LEU A 22 -14.79 -0.20 15.23
C LEU A 22 -14.99 -0.84 16.59
N PHE A 23 -14.76 -0.12 17.68
CA PHE A 23 -15.03 -0.61 19.02
C PHE A 23 -16.21 0.17 19.61
N ASN A 24 -17.15 -0.52 20.24
CA ASN A 24 -18.20 0.14 21.00
C ASN A 24 -17.64 0.69 22.33
N MET A 25 -18.46 1.44 23.08
CA MET A 25 -18.06 1.96 24.39
C MET A 25 -17.67 0.87 25.41
N GLN A 26 -18.01 -0.40 25.15
CA GLN A 26 -17.70 -1.57 25.97
C GLN A 26 -16.49 -2.36 25.45
N GLY A 27 -15.75 -1.81 24.46
CA GLY A 27 -14.56 -2.45 23.87
C GLY A 27 -14.85 -3.65 22.98
N ARG A 28 -16.11 -3.94 22.64
CA ARG A 28 -16.46 -4.98 21.66
C ARG A 28 -16.23 -4.46 20.25
N ALA A 29 -15.54 -5.27 19.44
CA ALA A 29 -15.37 -4.99 18.02
C ALA A 29 -16.73 -5.11 17.31
N ILE A 30 -17.19 -4.01 16.74
CA ILE A 30 -18.32 -3.92 15.83
C ILE A 30 -17.76 -3.88 14.40
N LEU A 31 -18.28 -4.75 13.54
CA LEU A 31 -18.07 -4.63 12.10
C LEU A 31 -19.09 -3.61 11.56
N PRO A 32 -18.68 -2.57 10.82
CA PRO A 32 -19.63 -1.64 10.20
C PRO A 32 -20.57 -2.42 9.28
N TYR A 33 -21.87 -2.36 9.57
CA TYR A 33 -22.90 -3.01 8.77
C TYR A 33 -23.58 -1.97 7.87
N ASN A 34 -23.39 -2.14 6.56
CA ASN A 34 -24.14 -1.58 5.43
C ASN A 34 -24.82 -0.23 5.70
N SER A 35 -24.02 0.75 6.08
CA SER A 35 -24.47 2.09 6.51
C SER A 35 -24.50 3.12 5.37
N GLY A 36 -24.14 2.71 4.14
CA GLY A 36 -23.92 3.58 2.99
C GLY A 36 -22.69 4.49 3.13
N LYS A 37 -21.81 4.22 4.08
CA LYS A 37 -20.63 5.06 4.40
C LYS A 37 -19.36 4.46 3.80
N TYR A 38 -18.29 5.26 3.78
CA TYR A 38 -16.98 4.86 3.28
C TYR A 38 -16.45 3.53 3.86
N HIS A 39 -16.85 3.16 5.08
CA HIS A 39 -16.45 1.91 5.70
C HIS A 39 -17.03 0.65 5.02
N ASP A 40 -18.12 0.80 4.26
CA ASP A 40 -18.79 -0.30 3.55
C ASP A 40 -18.07 -0.69 2.25
N ARG A 41 -17.06 0.08 1.83
CA ARG A 41 -16.26 -0.16 0.61
C ARG A 41 -15.67 -1.56 0.52
N TYR A 42 -15.35 -2.19 1.66
CA TYR A 42 -14.79 -3.54 1.68
C TYR A 42 -15.85 -4.60 1.37
N ALA A 43 -17.03 -4.47 1.99
CA ALA A 43 -18.14 -5.36 1.73
C ALA A 43 -18.62 -5.25 0.28
N LEU A 44 -18.72 -4.03 -0.25
CA LEU A 44 -19.06 -3.80 -1.66
C LEU A 44 -18.02 -4.39 -2.61
N TYR A 45 -16.74 -4.25 -2.28
CA TYR A 45 -15.65 -4.82 -3.08
C TYR A 45 -15.66 -6.35 -3.05
N GLU A 46 -15.89 -6.97 -1.90
CA GLU A 46 -16.05 -8.42 -1.76
C GLU A 46 -17.27 -8.92 -2.57
N GLU A 47 -18.37 -8.17 -2.61
CA GLU A 47 -19.55 -8.47 -3.43
C GLU A 47 -19.29 -8.33 -4.93
N GLU A 48 -18.56 -7.30 -5.34
CA GLU A 48 -18.14 -7.12 -6.73
C GLU A 48 -17.29 -8.28 -7.21
N ILE A 49 -16.30 -8.69 -6.40
CA ILE A 49 -15.48 -9.88 -6.68
C ILE A 49 -16.37 -11.11 -6.79
N ALA A 50 -17.27 -11.33 -5.83
CA ALA A 50 -18.14 -12.50 -5.81
C ALA A 50 -19.04 -12.57 -7.06
N PHE A 51 -19.60 -11.43 -7.47
CA PHE A 51 -20.42 -11.30 -8.66
C PHE A 51 -19.61 -11.60 -9.93
N CYS A 52 -18.45 -10.95 -10.12
CA CYS A 52 -17.59 -11.16 -11.29
C CYS A 52 -17.12 -12.61 -11.39
N ALA A 53 -16.70 -13.20 -10.28
CA ALA A 53 -16.25 -14.58 -10.19
C ALA A 53 -17.34 -15.55 -10.64
N LYS A 54 -18.55 -15.42 -10.08
CA LYS A 54 -19.69 -16.29 -10.40
C LYS A 54 -20.21 -16.09 -11.81
N SER A 55 -20.21 -14.85 -12.31
CA SER A 55 -20.61 -14.54 -13.68
C SER A 55 -19.64 -15.13 -14.72
N GLN A 56 -18.34 -15.17 -14.43
CA GLN A 56 -17.33 -15.72 -15.34
C GLN A 56 -17.23 -17.24 -15.25
N ASN A 57 -17.48 -17.82 -14.06
CA ASN A 57 -17.35 -19.25 -13.80
C ASN A 57 -18.67 -19.80 -13.22
N PRO A 58 -19.76 -19.85 -14.01
CA PRO A 58 -21.03 -20.40 -13.54
C PRO A 58 -20.87 -21.87 -13.14
N ASP A 59 -21.57 -22.24 -12.06
CA ASP A 59 -21.65 -23.59 -11.48
C ASP A 59 -20.28 -24.25 -11.24
N THR A 60 -19.28 -23.44 -10.94
CA THR A 60 -17.92 -23.90 -10.65
C THR A 60 -17.73 -23.92 -9.14
N LEU A 61 -17.44 -25.11 -8.59
CA LEU A 61 -17.06 -25.31 -7.20
C LEU A 61 -15.82 -26.21 -7.19
N ILE A 62 -14.73 -25.71 -6.64
CA ILE A 62 -13.48 -26.44 -6.43
C ILE A 62 -13.44 -26.84 -4.95
N ASP A 63 -13.66 -28.12 -4.67
CA ASP A 63 -13.75 -28.68 -3.31
C ASP A 63 -12.45 -29.37 -2.84
N GLU A 64 -11.35 -29.15 -3.55
CA GLU A 64 -10.03 -29.75 -3.30
C GLU A 64 -8.97 -28.69 -2.93
N SER A 65 -7.73 -29.11 -2.65
CA SER A 65 -6.60 -28.19 -2.47
C SER A 65 -6.28 -27.46 -3.77
N ILE A 66 -5.90 -26.19 -3.67
CA ILE A 66 -5.79 -25.28 -4.81
C ILE A 66 -4.46 -24.55 -4.83
N ILE A 67 -3.97 -24.35 -6.04
CA ILE A 67 -2.87 -23.46 -6.38
C ILE A 67 -3.48 -22.17 -6.94
N ALA A 68 -3.11 -21.03 -6.36
CA ALA A 68 -3.55 -19.72 -6.77
C ALA A 68 -2.42 -18.93 -7.45
N VAL A 69 -2.68 -18.41 -8.64
CA VAL A 69 -1.80 -17.48 -9.36
C VAL A 69 -2.53 -16.15 -9.49
N LEU A 70 -2.04 -15.15 -8.78
CA LEU A 70 -2.61 -13.81 -8.71
C LEU A 70 -1.72 -12.82 -9.46
N LYS A 71 -2.24 -12.25 -10.54
CA LYS A 71 -1.61 -11.16 -11.29
C LYS A 71 -2.32 -9.86 -10.96
N VAL A 72 -1.59 -8.87 -10.45
CA VAL A 72 -2.15 -7.57 -10.09
C VAL A 72 -1.59 -6.50 -11.01
N TYR A 73 -2.49 -5.74 -11.65
CA TYR A 73 -2.14 -4.64 -12.55
C TYR A 73 -2.46 -3.31 -11.87
N TYR A 74 -1.43 -2.60 -11.41
CA TYR A 74 -1.56 -1.33 -10.73
C TYR A 74 -1.59 -0.15 -11.69
N LYS A 75 -2.42 0.86 -11.36
CA LYS A 75 -2.54 2.10 -12.14
C LYS A 75 -1.27 2.97 -12.17
N SER A 76 -0.41 2.84 -11.16
CA SER A 76 0.74 3.72 -10.96
C SER A 76 1.93 2.95 -10.42
N MET A 77 3.11 3.27 -10.95
CA MET A 77 4.42 2.75 -10.49
C MET A 77 4.88 3.36 -9.15
N LYS A 78 4.18 4.40 -8.66
CA LYS A 78 4.42 4.96 -7.33
C LYS A 78 3.86 4.02 -6.25
N ARG A 79 4.04 4.39 -4.99
CA ARG A 79 3.55 3.65 -3.81
C ARG A 79 2.10 3.17 -4.01
N HIS A 80 1.94 1.87 -4.19
CA HIS A 80 0.67 1.16 -4.19
C HIS A 80 0.46 0.47 -2.84
N PRO A 81 -0.76 0.02 -2.52
CA PRO A 81 -1.00 -0.81 -1.34
C PRO A 81 -0.11 -2.04 -1.37
N ASP A 82 0.26 -2.56 -0.19
CA ASP A 82 1.05 -3.77 -0.10
C ASP A 82 0.27 -4.94 -0.70
N THR A 83 0.82 -5.58 -1.73
CA THR A 83 0.14 -6.64 -2.49
C THR A 83 -0.24 -7.83 -1.60
N ASN A 84 0.58 -8.13 -0.59
CA ASN A 84 0.26 -9.16 0.40
C ASN A 84 -0.99 -8.86 1.24
N ASN A 85 -1.38 -7.60 1.41
CA ASN A 85 -2.58 -7.25 2.17
C ASN A 85 -3.85 -7.30 1.31
N ILE A 86 -3.70 -7.25 -0.01
CA ILE A 86 -4.82 -7.31 -0.96
C ILE A 86 -5.38 -8.74 -1.05
N THR A 87 -4.54 -9.76 -0.92
CA THR A 87 -4.92 -11.17 -1.05
C THR A 87 -6.06 -11.55 -0.12
N LYS A 88 -6.06 -11.04 1.11
CA LYS A 88 -7.15 -11.28 2.08
C LYS A 88 -8.50 -10.81 1.55
N SER A 89 -8.59 -9.59 1.03
CA SER A 89 -9.83 -9.06 0.45
C SER A 89 -10.29 -9.88 -0.75
N ILE A 90 -9.35 -10.30 -1.60
CA ILE A 90 -9.65 -11.06 -2.81
C ILE A 90 -10.20 -12.44 -2.44
N PHE A 91 -9.52 -13.18 -1.56
CA PHE A 91 -9.96 -14.52 -1.18
C PHE A 91 -11.24 -14.52 -0.36
N ASP A 92 -11.46 -13.54 0.51
CA ASP A 92 -12.76 -13.34 1.18
C ASP A 92 -13.89 -13.19 0.13
N GLY A 93 -13.68 -12.41 -0.93
CA GLY A 93 -14.64 -12.24 -2.03
C GLY A 93 -14.83 -13.51 -2.88
N ILE A 94 -13.77 -14.27 -3.12
CA ILE A 94 -13.84 -15.54 -3.87
C ILE A 94 -14.53 -16.64 -3.06
N GLU A 95 -14.30 -16.72 -1.75
CA GLU A 95 -15.05 -17.61 -0.85
C GLU A 95 -16.55 -17.24 -0.87
N LYS A 96 -16.88 -15.94 -0.77
CA LYS A 96 -18.26 -15.44 -0.87
C LYS A 96 -18.91 -15.77 -2.23
N SER A 97 -18.13 -15.92 -3.30
CA SER A 97 -18.62 -16.31 -4.62
C SER A 97 -19.11 -17.77 -4.68
N GLY A 98 -18.59 -18.63 -3.80
CA GLY A 98 -18.82 -20.08 -3.82
C GLY A 98 -17.98 -20.86 -4.83
N ILE A 99 -16.99 -20.23 -5.48
CA ILE A 99 -16.01 -20.95 -6.33
C ILE A 99 -15.13 -21.87 -5.48
N ILE A 100 -14.77 -21.43 -4.27
CA ILE A 100 -14.04 -22.21 -3.29
C ILE A 100 -14.90 -22.33 -2.03
N VAL A 101 -14.70 -23.41 -1.28
CA VAL A 101 -15.35 -23.65 0.02
C VAL A 101 -14.74 -22.75 1.10
N ASN A 102 -13.41 -22.59 1.11
CA ASN A 102 -12.70 -21.82 2.12
C ASN A 102 -11.30 -21.39 1.63
N ASP A 103 -10.82 -20.24 2.10
CA ASP A 103 -9.46 -19.75 1.84
C ASP A 103 -8.33 -20.71 2.27
N ALA A 104 -8.56 -21.58 3.27
CA ALA A 104 -7.62 -22.62 3.69
C ALA A 104 -7.33 -23.68 2.62
N GLN A 105 -8.13 -23.76 1.56
CA GLN A 105 -7.83 -24.65 0.42
C GLN A 105 -6.62 -24.17 -0.39
N ILE A 106 -6.25 -22.90 -0.28
CA ILE A 106 -5.14 -22.29 -1.03
C ILE A 106 -3.82 -22.70 -0.36
N ARG A 107 -3.14 -23.69 -0.95
CA ARG A 107 -1.87 -24.22 -0.42
C ARG A 107 -0.64 -23.57 -1.04
N LYS A 108 -0.78 -23.05 -2.25
CA LYS A 108 0.29 -22.37 -2.99
C LYS A 108 -0.27 -21.08 -3.55
N LEU A 109 0.45 -19.98 -3.32
CA LEU A 109 0.08 -18.66 -3.82
C LEU A 109 1.28 -18.02 -4.51
N ILE A 110 1.13 -17.71 -5.79
CA ILE A 110 2.07 -16.90 -6.56
C ILE A 110 1.44 -15.55 -6.80
N ILE A 111 2.21 -14.50 -6.56
CA ILE A 111 1.78 -13.12 -6.76
C ILE A 111 2.73 -12.48 -7.75
N GLU A 112 2.17 -11.96 -8.84
CA GLU A 112 2.90 -11.20 -9.84
C GLU A 112 2.35 -9.78 -9.90
N GLU A 113 3.26 -8.81 -9.95
CA GLU A 113 2.92 -7.39 -9.98
C GLU A 113 3.25 -6.80 -11.35
N PHE A 114 2.28 -6.12 -11.93
CA PHE A 114 2.38 -5.45 -13.21
C PHE A 114 1.85 -4.02 -13.09
N TYR A 115 2.22 -3.19 -14.06
CA TYR A 115 1.75 -1.81 -14.14
C TYR A 115 0.92 -1.62 -15.42
N ASP A 116 -0.34 -1.24 -15.24
CA ASP A 116 -1.27 -0.92 -16.32
C ASP A 116 -2.07 0.33 -15.93
N LYS A 117 -1.69 1.47 -16.50
CA LYS A 117 -2.31 2.77 -16.19
C LYS A 117 -3.72 2.89 -16.78
N GLU A 118 -3.95 2.24 -17.92
CA GLU A 118 -5.18 2.36 -18.70
C GLU A 118 -6.24 1.42 -18.15
N ASN A 119 -5.85 0.18 -17.83
CA ASN A 119 -6.76 -0.85 -17.38
C ASN A 119 -6.27 -1.58 -16.11
N PRO A 120 -6.29 -0.91 -14.94
CA PRO A 120 -5.93 -1.55 -13.69
C PRO A 120 -6.96 -2.64 -13.35
N ARG A 121 -6.47 -3.82 -12.99
CA ARG A 121 -7.29 -5.01 -12.72
C ARG A 121 -6.50 -6.02 -11.90
N PHE A 122 -7.16 -7.04 -11.40
CA PHE A 122 -6.46 -8.27 -11.02
C PHE A 122 -7.00 -9.46 -11.81
N GLU A 123 -6.12 -10.41 -12.06
CA GLU A 123 -6.43 -11.68 -12.68
C GLU A 123 -6.03 -12.77 -11.68
N LEU A 124 -6.99 -13.59 -11.28
CA LEU A 124 -6.79 -14.72 -10.39
C LEU A 124 -7.08 -16.00 -11.14
N GLU A 125 -6.11 -16.89 -11.16
CA GLU A 125 -6.24 -18.25 -11.70
C GLU A 125 -6.13 -19.24 -10.55
N LEU A 126 -7.10 -20.16 -10.48
CA LEU A 126 -7.22 -21.20 -9.46
C LEU A 126 -7.11 -22.57 -10.13
N PHE A 127 -6.21 -23.41 -9.64
CA PHE A 127 -5.94 -24.74 -10.18
C PHE A 127 -6.04 -25.81 -9.09
N GLY A 128 -6.82 -26.87 -9.31
CA GLY A 128 -6.90 -28.02 -8.41
C GLY A 128 -5.59 -28.81 -8.36
N GLU A 129 -5.07 -29.05 -7.15
CA GLU A 129 -3.79 -29.76 -6.94
C GLU A 129 -3.83 -31.23 -7.38
N SER A 130 -5.02 -31.84 -7.56
CA SER A 130 -5.11 -33.22 -8.06
C SER A 130 -4.64 -33.36 -9.51
N ILE A 131 -4.71 -32.28 -10.31
CA ILE A 131 -4.41 -32.30 -11.75
C ILE A 131 -3.20 -31.41 -12.06
N TYR A 132 -3.03 -30.33 -11.32
CA TYR A 132 -2.01 -29.33 -11.60
C TYR A 132 -0.94 -29.28 -10.51
N TYR A 133 0.30 -29.08 -10.92
CA TYR A 133 1.42 -28.79 -10.02
C TYR A 133 2.25 -27.65 -10.59
N ILE A 134 3.00 -26.97 -9.70
CA ILE A 134 3.96 -25.94 -10.08
C ILE A 134 5.37 -26.44 -9.78
N ASP A 135 6.25 -26.24 -10.75
CA ASP A 135 7.69 -26.45 -10.65
C ASP A 135 8.43 -25.10 -10.83
N TYR A 136 9.49 -24.89 -10.06
CA TYR A 136 10.22 -23.61 -10.02
C TYR A 136 11.67 -23.82 -10.45
N ASN A 137 12.14 -23.03 -11.41
CA ASN A 137 13.54 -23.02 -11.81
C ASN A 137 14.05 -21.58 -11.99
N VAL A 138 14.98 -21.16 -11.13
CA VAL A 138 15.61 -19.84 -11.21
C VAL A 138 16.85 -19.93 -12.08
N LYS A 139 16.78 -19.38 -13.29
CA LYS A 139 17.88 -19.37 -14.26
C LYS A 139 18.55 -18.01 -14.33
N LYS A 140 19.86 -18.00 -14.60
CA LYS A 140 20.58 -16.78 -14.93
C LYS A 140 20.17 -16.33 -16.34
N ARG A 141 19.89 -15.04 -16.50
CA ARG A 141 19.64 -14.46 -17.83
C ARG A 141 20.93 -14.40 -18.64
N GLU A 142 20.82 -14.65 -19.94
CA GLU A 142 21.94 -14.57 -20.89
C GLU A 142 22.34 -13.12 -21.15
N THR A 143 21.37 -12.20 -21.13
CA THR A 143 21.56 -10.76 -21.28
C THR A 143 21.15 -10.02 -20.00
N GLU A 144 21.94 -9.01 -19.64
CA GLU A 144 21.64 -8.13 -18.51
C GLU A 144 20.55 -7.13 -18.88
N GLU A 145 19.47 -7.08 -18.10
CA GLU A 145 18.46 -6.03 -18.20
C GLU A 145 18.80 -4.86 -17.26
N SER A 146 18.33 -3.66 -17.62
CA SER A 146 18.51 -2.48 -16.78
C SER A 146 17.86 -2.68 -15.41
N PRO A 147 18.61 -2.57 -14.30
CA PRO A 147 18.07 -2.80 -12.96
C PRO A 147 17.11 -1.69 -12.55
N ILE A 148 16.04 -2.05 -11.85
CA ILE A 148 15.15 -1.09 -11.18
C ILE A 148 15.84 -0.65 -9.87
N VAL A 149 16.27 0.61 -9.81
CA VAL A 149 16.94 1.18 -8.63
C VAL A 149 15.92 1.75 -7.67
N TYR A 150 15.86 1.20 -6.45
CA TYR A 150 14.98 1.69 -5.39
C TYR A 150 15.69 2.73 -4.51
N SER A 151 14.95 3.76 -4.10
CA SER A 151 15.44 4.77 -3.16
C SER A 151 14.57 4.81 -1.90
N PRO A 152 15.12 5.26 -0.75
CA PRO A 152 14.34 5.43 0.47
C PRO A 152 13.11 6.33 0.24
N PRO A 153 12.02 6.14 1.01
CA PRO A 153 10.83 6.95 0.87
C PRO A 153 11.17 8.45 1.00
N PRO A 154 10.46 9.34 0.28
CA PRO A 154 10.79 10.78 0.22
C PRO A 154 10.97 11.43 1.60
N ASN A 155 10.20 10.98 2.59
CA ASN A 155 10.19 11.51 3.95
C ASN A 155 11.43 11.11 4.78
N LYS A 156 12.29 10.20 4.29
CA LYS A 156 13.53 9.76 4.95
C LYS A 156 14.80 10.13 4.18
N LYS A 157 14.70 10.93 3.11
CA LYS A 157 15.87 11.33 2.30
C LYS A 157 16.98 12.04 3.09
N ASN A 158 16.65 12.60 4.27
CA ASN A 158 17.62 13.29 5.14
C ASN A 158 18.17 12.43 6.29
N LEU A 159 17.73 11.17 6.47
CA LEU A 159 18.44 10.24 7.34
C LEU A 159 19.61 9.68 6.53
N SER A 160 20.69 10.46 6.53
CA SER A 160 21.95 10.10 5.90
C SER A 160 22.35 8.68 6.33
N TYR A 161 22.39 7.77 5.38
CA TYR A 161 23.27 6.61 5.46
C TYR A 161 24.72 7.11 5.24
N ASN A 162 25.21 7.89 6.22
CA ASN A 162 26.59 8.36 6.27
C ASN A 162 27.35 7.42 7.20
N SER A 163 27.78 6.28 6.66
CA SER A 163 28.83 5.48 7.28
C SER A 163 29.98 5.25 6.32
N HIS A 164 30.38 6.26 5.54
CA HIS A 164 31.74 6.31 5.01
C HIS A 164 32.29 7.73 5.10
N LYS A 165 33.23 7.87 6.04
CA LYS A 165 34.19 8.97 6.24
C LYS A 165 34.45 9.78 4.97
N LYS A 166 34.11 11.07 4.99
CA LYS A 166 34.86 12.08 4.24
C LYS A 166 35.19 13.24 5.17
N ASN A 167 36.49 13.46 5.28
CA ASN A 167 37.15 14.45 6.11
C ASN A 167 36.55 15.84 5.85
N ILE A 168 36.15 16.49 6.94
CA ILE A 168 35.74 17.89 6.95
C ILE A 168 37.03 18.71 6.81
N ASN A 169 37.34 19.14 5.59
CA ASN A 169 38.18 20.32 5.39
C ASN A 169 37.26 21.53 5.49
N ILE A 170 37.46 22.30 6.56
CA ILE A 170 36.85 23.61 6.79
C ILE A 170 37.61 24.61 5.90
N PRO A 171 36.96 25.38 5.02
CA PRO A 171 37.43 26.70 4.65
C PRO A 171 36.71 27.72 5.53
N THR A 172 37.50 28.37 6.36
CA THR A 172 37.20 29.60 7.09
C THR A 172 36.93 30.75 6.13
N ASN A 173 36.02 31.63 6.57
CA ASN A 173 35.87 33.04 6.17
C ASN A 173 35.28 33.22 4.75
N ASP A 174 34.28 34.09 4.49
CA ASP A 174 34.02 35.36 5.14
C ASP A 174 32.72 36.04 4.60
N PHE A 175 32.21 37.01 5.37
CA PHE A 175 31.30 38.12 5.01
C PHE A 175 29.79 37.91 4.66
N ALA A 176 28.98 38.16 5.70
CA ALA A 176 27.95 39.23 5.77
C ALA A 176 26.85 39.34 4.70
N SER A 177 25.62 38.98 5.08
CA SER A 177 24.42 39.81 4.83
C SER A 177 23.26 39.42 5.75
N SER A 178 23.09 40.21 6.79
CA SER A 178 22.04 40.13 7.81
C SER A 178 20.64 40.38 7.23
N LYS A 179 19.83 39.33 7.02
CA LYS A 179 18.37 39.47 7.01
C LYS A 179 17.89 39.43 8.46
N ASN A 180 17.65 40.60 9.05
CA ASN A 180 17.04 40.73 10.37
C ASN A 180 15.61 40.17 10.33
N THR A 181 15.43 38.90 10.69
CA THR A 181 14.11 38.28 10.77
C THR A 181 13.42 38.71 12.07
N LEU A 182 12.28 39.39 11.95
CA LEU A 182 11.47 39.86 13.07
C LEU A 182 10.39 38.84 13.42
N CYS A 183 10.05 38.73 14.70
CA CYS A 183 8.92 37.93 15.15
C CYS A 183 7.59 38.59 14.76
N SER A 184 6.70 37.85 14.10
CA SER A 184 5.35 38.31 13.74
C SER A 184 4.44 38.54 14.95
N ILE A 185 4.79 38.04 16.15
CA ILE A 185 3.96 38.16 17.36
C ILE A 185 4.49 39.24 18.30
N CYS A 186 5.80 39.29 18.56
CA CYS A 186 6.38 40.23 19.53
C CYS A 186 7.25 41.33 18.91
N GLY A 187 7.44 41.35 17.60
CA GLY A 187 8.27 42.35 16.91
C GLY A 187 9.77 42.31 17.25
N LYS A 188 10.23 41.37 18.08
CA LYS A 188 11.65 41.25 18.45
C LYS A 188 12.48 40.62 17.33
N LYS A 189 13.75 41.04 17.21
CA LYS A 189 14.73 40.44 16.29
C LYS A 189 15.06 39.01 16.75
N ILE A 190 14.97 38.04 15.85
CA ILE A 190 15.21 36.62 16.13
C ILE A 190 16.49 36.16 15.42
N ARG A 191 17.33 35.38 16.13
CA ARG A 191 18.44 34.63 15.53
C ARG A 191 17.91 33.35 14.88
N LYS A 192 18.52 32.87 13.78
CA LYS A 192 18.04 31.68 13.03
C LYS A 192 17.83 30.42 13.90
N GLU A 193 18.52 30.31 15.02
CA GLU A 193 18.42 29.18 15.96
C GLU A 193 17.14 29.20 16.81
N ASP A 194 16.45 30.34 16.92
CA ASP A 194 15.27 30.57 17.77
C ASP A 194 14.00 30.90 16.99
N CYS A 195 13.99 30.68 15.67
CA CYS A 195 12.83 30.91 14.81
C CYS A 195 12.05 29.62 14.53
N ILE A 196 10.73 29.71 14.64
CA ILE A 196 9.77 28.70 14.21
C ILE A 196 8.95 29.32 13.06
N SER A 197 8.90 28.66 11.91
CA SER A 197 8.14 29.13 10.75
C SER A 197 6.80 28.42 10.62
N ALA A 198 5.72 29.17 10.42
CA ALA A 198 4.38 28.65 10.13
C ALA A 198 3.89 29.11 8.74
N ASN A 199 2.83 28.46 8.22
CA ASN A 199 2.21 28.79 6.93
C ASN A 199 3.19 28.81 5.74
N LYS A 200 3.92 27.69 5.52
CA LYS A 200 4.91 27.56 4.44
C LYS A 200 5.96 28.69 4.44
N GLY A 201 6.37 29.15 5.62
CA GLY A 201 7.41 30.18 5.78
C GLY A 201 6.90 31.63 5.78
N LYS A 202 5.59 31.88 5.67
CA LYS A 202 5.03 33.23 5.68
C LYS A 202 5.02 33.90 7.05
N THR A 203 5.04 33.12 8.12
CA THR A 203 4.96 33.63 9.50
C THR A 203 6.16 33.15 10.29
N VAL A 204 6.88 34.06 10.95
CA VAL A 204 8.07 33.71 11.76
C VAL A 204 7.82 34.06 13.22
N ILE A 205 7.93 33.06 14.10
CA ILE A 205 7.58 33.15 15.51
C ILE A 205 8.81 32.79 16.35
N CYS A 206 9.06 33.49 17.46
CA CYS A 206 10.12 33.13 18.40
C CYS A 206 9.65 32.01 19.35
N LYS A 207 10.57 31.16 19.82
CA LYS A 207 10.26 30.07 20.76
C LYS A 207 9.49 30.54 22.01
N ASN A 208 9.80 31.72 22.53
CA ASN A 208 9.10 32.28 23.69
C ASN A 208 7.63 32.60 23.40
N CYS A 209 7.30 33.14 22.22
CA CYS A 209 5.91 33.38 21.84
C CYS A 209 5.18 32.06 21.56
N PHE A 210 5.87 31.07 20.99
CA PHE A 210 5.27 29.75 20.76
C PHE A 210 4.93 29.03 22.07
N GLN A 211 5.82 29.06 23.06
CA GLN A 211 5.57 28.42 24.36
C GLN A 211 4.44 29.08 25.16
N LYS A 212 4.19 30.39 24.95
CA LYS A 212 3.05 31.09 25.57
C LYS A 212 1.68 30.64 25.03
N LEU A 213 1.61 29.98 23.89
CA LEU A 213 0.34 29.47 23.34
C LEU A 213 -0.15 28.19 24.04
N TYR A 214 0.74 27.52 24.79
CA TYR A 214 0.45 26.26 25.48
C TYR A 214 0.48 26.41 27.01
N LYS A 215 0.44 27.65 27.51
CA LYS A 215 0.28 27.97 28.94
C LYS A 215 -1.03 28.69 29.16
#